data_AF-A0A0C1E513-F1
#
_entry.id   AF-A0A0C1E513-F1
#
_cell.length_a   1.000
_cell.length_b   1.000
_cell.length_c   1.000
_cell.angle_alpha   90.00
_cell.angle_beta   90.00
_cell.angle_gamma   90.00
#
_symmetry.space_group_name_H-M   'P 1'
#
loop_
_entity.id
_entity.type
_entity.pdbx_description
1 polymer ?
#
loop_
_entity_poly.entity_id
_entity_poly.type
_entity_poly.pdbx_seq_one_letter_code
_entity_poly.pdbx_strand_id
1 'polypeptide(L)'
;ARLSGHLAEPFADIHPQDARTLGVKPADLLRLRSPHGQAILRARITTDVQPGDLFVPIHWTGETAPSARVDTLVAAAIDPVSGQPESKAAVVAAERWQPAWYGFAVSCRPMIPRTEYWALSRTEAGYRAELAGLATLLEPEAAARDLFAMPDAKMQLMTDSSKGIARLALFQNGKVMAALF
;
A
#
# COMPACT_ATOMS: atom_id res chain seq x y z
N ALA A 1 13.40 -15.25 6.59
CA ALA A 1 12.29 -14.68 5.80
C ALA A 1 10.93 -14.67 6.55
N ARG A 2 10.90 -14.62 7.90
CA ARG A 2 9.68 -14.87 8.67
C ARG A 2 8.98 -13.61 9.20
N LEU A 3 9.65 -12.45 9.19
CA LEU A 3 9.12 -11.19 9.72
C LEU A 3 8.25 -10.44 8.70
N SER A 4 8.54 -10.53 7.40
CA SER A 4 7.83 -9.78 6.34
C SER A 4 6.55 -10.45 5.81
N GLY A 5 6.18 -11.63 6.34
CA GLY A 5 5.09 -12.44 5.79
C GLY A 5 3.75 -12.34 6.52
N HIS A 6 3.68 -11.72 7.70
CA HIS A 6 2.48 -11.71 8.54
C HIS A 6 1.46 -10.62 8.13
N LEU A 7 1.89 -9.59 7.40
CA LEU A 7 1.05 -8.50 6.93
C LEU A 7 1.40 -8.17 5.49
N ALA A 8 0.39 -8.12 4.63
CA ALA A 8 0.55 -7.90 3.19
C ALA A 8 0.90 -6.45 2.84
N GLU A 9 0.38 -5.50 3.61
CA GLU A 9 0.52 -4.07 3.36
C GLU A 9 0.36 -3.25 4.67
N PRO A 10 0.86 -2.00 4.70
CA PRO A 10 0.65 -1.06 5.79
C PRO A 10 -0.83 -0.81 6.06
N PHE A 11 -1.22 -0.77 7.35
CA PHE A 11 -2.61 -0.54 7.74
C PHE A 11 -2.75 0.49 8.88
N ALA A 12 -3.94 1.05 8.98
CA ALA A 12 -4.42 1.85 10.10
C ALA A 12 -5.65 1.17 10.70
N ASP A 13 -5.57 0.79 11.98
CA ASP A 13 -6.72 0.41 12.77
C ASP A 13 -7.57 1.63 13.07
N ILE A 14 -8.87 1.51 12.79
CA ILE A 14 -9.85 2.57 12.99
C ILE A 14 -11.12 2.01 13.60
N HIS A 15 -11.67 2.71 14.59
CA HIS A 15 -12.92 2.30 15.23
C HIS A 15 -14.10 2.38 14.23
N PRO A 16 -15.08 1.45 14.25
CA PRO A 16 -16.22 1.47 13.34
C PRO A 16 -17.01 2.78 13.34
N GLN A 17 -17.03 3.50 14.46
CA GLN A 17 -17.69 4.80 14.56
C GLN A 17 -17.00 5.85 13.68
N ASP A 18 -15.69 5.96 13.76
CA ASP A 18 -14.93 6.95 12.98
C ASP A 18 -14.89 6.57 11.51
N ALA A 19 -14.78 5.27 11.20
CA ALA A 19 -14.88 4.78 9.83
C ALA A 19 -16.21 5.18 9.18
N ARG A 20 -17.34 5.07 9.92
CA ARG A 20 -18.66 5.54 9.44
C ARG A 20 -18.68 7.05 9.24
N THR A 21 -18.18 7.82 10.20
CA THR A 21 -18.10 9.29 10.12
C THR A 21 -17.30 9.75 8.90
N LEU A 22 -16.20 9.05 8.58
CA LEU A 22 -15.30 9.37 7.47
C LEU A 22 -15.73 8.74 6.13
N GLY A 23 -16.81 7.95 6.10
CA GLY A 23 -17.24 7.23 4.89
C GLY A 23 -16.25 6.16 4.40
N VAL A 24 -15.44 5.62 5.31
CA VAL A 24 -14.39 4.63 5.06
C VAL A 24 -14.98 3.23 5.19
N LYS A 25 -14.79 2.41 4.17
CA LYS A 25 -15.23 1.01 4.14
C LYS A 25 -14.06 0.07 4.43
N PRO A 26 -14.32 -1.20 4.78
CA PRO A 26 -13.27 -2.20 4.89
C PRO A 26 -12.42 -2.21 3.61
N ALA A 27 -11.10 -2.25 3.81
CA ALA A 27 -10.10 -2.21 2.75
C ALA A 27 -10.06 -0.93 1.89
N ASP A 28 -10.77 0.15 2.22
CA ASP A 28 -10.43 1.47 1.64
C ASP A 28 -9.03 1.90 2.08
N LEU A 29 -8.43 2.87 1.39
CA LEU A 29 -7.20 3.51 1.85
C LEU A 29 -7.55 4.76 2.66
N LEU A 30 -6.80 5.00 3.73
CA LEU A 30 -6.85 6.19 4.56
C LEU A 30 -5.63 7.04 4.28
N ARG A 31 -5.83 8.35 4.08
CA ARG A 31 -4.77 9.33 4.13
C ARG A 31 -4.77 10.00 5.50
N LEU A 32 -3.66 9.86 6.21
CA LEU A 32 -3.38 10.57 7.45
C LEU A 32 -2.47 11.76 7.14
N ARG A 33 -2.73 12.90 7.75
CA ARG A 33 -1.91 14.11 7.61
C ARG A 33 -1.65 14.74 8.96
N SER A 34 -0.42 15.24 9.14
CA SER A 34 -0.04 16.15 10.21
C SER A 34 0.70 17.35 9.61
N PRO A 35 1.07 18.37 10.40
CA PRO A 35 1.95 19.44 9.93
C PRO A 35 3.32 18.95 9.43
N HIS A 36 3.74 17.73 9.80
CA HIS A 36 5.05 17.17 9.47
C HIS A 36 5.06 16.33 8.19
N GLY A 37 3.91 15.80 7.79
CA GLY A 37 3.86 14.89 6.65
C GLY A 37 2.51 14.21 6.45
N GLN A 38 2.54 13.14 5.67
CA GLN A 38 1.36 12.34 5.37
C GLN A 38 1.72 10.86 5.20
N ALA A 39 0.76 9.99 5.48
CA ALA A 39 0.84 8.56 5.20
C ALA A 39 -0.46 8.06 4.58
N ILE A 40 -0.35 7.08 3.68
CA ILE A 40 -1.47 6.38 3.06
C ILE A 40 -1.42 4.92 3.53
N LEU A 41 -2.51 4.45 4.13
CA LEU A 41 -2.56 3.18 4.88
C LEU A 41 -3.87 2.45 4.56
N ARG A 42 -3.86 1.12 4.55
CA ARG A 42 -5.10 0.33 4.43
C ARG A 42 -5.95 0.47 5.68
N ALA A 43 -7.24 0.79 5.53
CA ALA A 43 -8.16 0.83 6.65
C ALA A 43 -8.48 -0.58 7.14
N ARG A 44 -8.19 -0.84 8.42
CA ARG A 44 -8.63 -2.04 9.13
C ARG A 44 -9.63 -1.62 10.20
N ILE A 45 -10.90 -1.89 9.95
CA ILE A 45 -11.98 -1.50 10.86
C ILE A 45 -12.03 -2.51 12.00
N THR A 46 -11.79 -2.07 13.24
CA THR A 46 -11.76 -2.92 14.43
C THR A 46 -12.21 -2.16 15.68
N THR A 47 -12.76 -2.87 16.66
CA THR A 47 -13.08 -2.34 17.99
C THR A 47 -11.89 -2.36 18.96
N ASP A 48 -10.71 -2.79 18.50
CA ASP A 48 -9.49 -2.88 19.32
C ASP A 48 -8.84 -1.51 19.60
N VAL A 49 -9.31 -0.45 18.93
CA VAL A 49 -8.92 0.95 19.15
C VAL A 49 -10.11 1.76 19.64
N GLN A 50 -9.85 2.79 20.45
CA GLN A 50 -10.90 3.67 20.97
C GLN A 50 -11.45 4.57 19.85
N PRO A 51 -12.74 4.99 19.93
CA PRO A 51 -13.24 6.06 19.08
C PRO A 51 -12.39 7.33 19.23
N GLY A 52 -12.00 7.93 18.11
CA GLY A 52 -11.12 9.10 18.04
C GLY A 52 -9.63 8.77 17.90
N ASP A 53 -9.24 7.52 18.15
CA ASP A 53 -7.85 7.06 18.05
C ASP A 53 -7.62 6.18 16.80
N LEU A 54 -6.38 6.19 16.33
CA LEU A 54 -5.89 5.30 15.27
C LEU A 54 -4.66 4.56 15.78
N PHE A 55 -4.51 3.30 15.38
CA PHE A 55 -3.27 2.56 15.57
C PHE A 55 -2.63 2.21 14.23
N VAL A 56 -1.33 2.49 14.09
CA VAL A 56 -0.55 2.26 12.87
C VAL A 56 0.79 1.65 13.25
N PRO A 57 1.14 0.44 12.76
CA PRO A 57 2.45 -0.14 13.03
C PRO A 57 3.59 0.59 12.31
N ILE A 58 4.78 0.56 12.90
CA ILE A 58 5.97 1.30 12.41
C ILE A 58 6.87 0.50 11.45
N HIS A 59 6.42 -0.65 10.96
CA HIS A 59 7.32 -1.64 10.33
C HIS A 59 7.63 -1.41 8.85
N TRP A 60 7.04 -0.39 8.22
CA TRP A 60 7.20 -0.12 6.79
C TRP A 60 8.14 1.06 6.54
N THR A 61 8.97 0.91 5.49
CA THR A 61 10.05 1.85 5.17
C THR A 61 9.84 2.45 3.78
N GLY A 62 10.71 3.40 3.42
CA GLY A 62 10.74 3.99 2.07
C GLY A 62 10.96 2.98 0.96
N GLU A 63 11.61 1.85 1.27
CA GLU A 63 11.95 0.80 0.31
C GLU A 63 10.82 -0.19 0.10
N THR A 64 9.88 -0.31 1.04
CA THR A 64 8.80 -1.31 1.01
C THR A 64 7.42 -0.69 0.87
N ALA A 65 7.20 0.53 1.37
CA ALA A 65 5.96 1.28 1.18
C ALA A 65 6.19 2.78 1.44
N PRO A 66 6.69 3.54 0.44
CA PRO A 66 7.19 4.90 0.64
C PRO A 66 6.13 5.90 1.09
N SER A 67 4.88 5.70 0.67
CA SER A 67 3.75 6.54 1.07
C SER A 67 3.14 6.15 2.41
N ALA A 68 3.61 5.09 3.08
CA ALA A 68 2.99 4.55 4.29
C ALA A 68 3.88 4.62 5.55
N ARG A 69 4.90 5.46 5.49
CA ARG A 69 5.83 5.69 6.62
C ARG A 69 5.17 6.54 7.70
N VAL A 70 4.74 5.89 8.78
CA VAL A 70 4.00 6.55 9.88
C VAL A 70 4.83 7.55 10.66
N ASP A 71 6.14 7.33 10.77
CA ASP A 71 7.08 8.23 11.45
C ASP A 71 7.11 9.64 10.83
N THR A 72 6.77 9.76 9.54
CA THR A 72 6.62 11.06 8.85
C THR A 72 5.49 11.93 9.41
N LEU A 73 4.57 11.36 10.18
CA LEU A 73 3.48 12.08 10.83
C LEU A 73 3.90 12.69 12.17
N VAL A 74 4.98 12.21 12.78
CA VAL A 74 5.38 12.54 14.16
C VAL A 74 6.34 13.74 14.17
N ALA A 75 6.16 14.62 15.16
CA ALA A 75 7.05 15.76 15.35
C ALA A 75 8.45 15.30 15.78
N ALA A 76 9.50 15.92 15.24
CA ALA A 76 10.88 15.72 15.68
C ALA A 76 11.18 16.44 17.01
N ALA A 77 10.31 16.26 18.01
CA ALA A 77 10.47 16.77 19.36
C ALA A 77 11.26 15.76 20.21
N ILE A 78 12.10 16.28 21.11
CA ILE A 78 12.84 15.46 22.07
C ILE A 78 12.49 15.90 23.49
N ASP A 79 12.50 14.95 24.41
CA ASP A 79 12.46 15.23 25.85
C ASP A 79 13.76 15.97 26.27
N PRO A 80 13.67 17.16 26.89
CA PRO A 80 14.85 17.97 27.18
C PRO A 80 15.78 17.38 28.25
N VAL A 81 15.33 16.38 29.00
CA VAL A 81 16.13 15.75 30.07
C VAL A 81 16.86 14.52 29.53
N SER A 82 16.15 13.62 28.86
CA SER A 82 16.68 12.34 28.37
C SER A 82 17.18 12.38 26.92
N GLY A 83 16.73 13.36 26.13
CA GLY A 83 16.99 13.43 24.68
C GLY A 83 16.18 12.44 23.85
N GLN A 84 15.23 11.69 24.44
CA GLN A 84 14.43 10.71 23.72
C GLN A 84 13.41 11.39 22.80
N PRO A 85 13.19 10.87 21.57
CA PRO A 85 12.20 11.43 20.65
C PRO A 85 10.78 11.11 21.09
N GLU A 86 9.85 12.02 20.79
CA GLU A 86 8.44 11.67 20.79
C GLU A 86 8.17 10.69 19.63
N SER A 87 7.54 9.57 19.93
CA SER A 87 7.30 8.47 18.99
C SER A 87 5.99 7.73 19.24
N LYS A 88 5.24 8.05 20.30
CA LYS A 88 4.08 7.25 20.71
C LYS A 88 2.73 7.86 20.37
N ALA A 89 2.68 9.17 20.10
CA ALA A 89 1.45 9.85 19.74
C ALA A 89 1.69 10.99 18.74
N ALA A 90 0.76 11.17 17.82
CA ALA A 90 0.70 12.31 16.93
C ALA A 90 -0.78 12.64 16.63
N VAL A 91 -1.10 13.94 16.63
CA VAL A 91 -2.43 14.40 16.18
C VAL A 91 -2.43 14.44 14.66
N VAL A 92 -3.41 13.77 14.05
CA VAL A 92 -3.55 13.67 12.60
C VAL A 92 -4.97 14.00 12.15
N ALA A 93 -5.10 14.55 10.96
CA ALA A 93 -6.34 14.54 10.21
C ALA A 93 -6.41 13.25 9.39
N ALA A 94 -7.53 12.54 9.45
CA ALA A 94 -7.78 11.32 8.68
C ALA A 94 -8.87 11.56 7.65
N GLU A 95 -8.68 11.03 6.45
CA GLU A 95 -9.71 11.03 5.41
C GLU A 95 -9.59 9.78 4.53
N ARG A 96 -10.68 9.43 3.87
CA ARG A 96 -10.69 8.39 2.83
C ARG A 96 -9.86 8.84 1.63
N TRP A 97 -8.85 8.06 1.26
CA TRP A 97 -8.07 8.22 0.04
C TRP A 97 -8.68 7.38 -1.08
N GLN A 98 -9.02 8.02 -2.20
CA GLN A 98 -9.86 7.44 -3.26
C GLN A 98 -9.04 7.25 -4.54
N PRO A 99 -8.38 6.09 -4.73
CA PRO A 99 -7.70 5.80 -5.97
C PRO A 99 -8.71 5.51 -7.10
N ALA A 100 -8.27 5.75 -8.34
CA ALA A 100 -9.00 5.37 -9.53
C ALA A 100 -8.98 3.85 -9.75
N TRP A 101 -7.97 3.16 -9.21
CA TRP A 101 -7.82 1.71 -9.34
C TRP A 101 -6.98 1.13 -8.20
N TYR A 102 -7.20 -0.16 -7.93
CA TYR A 102 -6.37 -1.00 -7.06
C TYR A 102 -5.76 -2.11 -7.91
N GLY A 103 -4.58 -2.61 -7.51
CA GLY A 103 -3.95 -3.73 -8.18
C GLY A 103 -3.17 -4.62 -7.23
N PHE A 104 -3.15 -5.92 -7.54
CA PHE A 104 -2.36 -6.91 -6.83
C PHE A 104 -1.38 -7.57 -7.80
N ALA A 105 -0.09 -7.53 -7.47
CA ALA A 105 0.97 -8.08 -8.31
C ALA A 105 1.73 -9.20 -7.61
N VAL A 106 2.13 -10.20 -8.38
CA VAL A 106 3.07 -11.25 -7.97
C VAL A 106 4.13 -11.45 -9.02
N SER A 107 5.37 -11.71 -8.60
CA SER A 107 6.49 -11.90 -9.51
C SER A 107 7.56 -12.80 -8.90
N CYS A 108 8.19 -13.64 -9.72
CA CYS A 108 9.38 -14.40 -9.31
C CYS A 108 10.64 -13.51 -9.20
N ARG A 109 10.58 -12.26 -9.68
CA ARG A 109 11.69 -11.28 -9.70
C ARG A 109 11.29 -9.98 -8.99
N PRO A 110 12.26 -9.14 -8.55
CA PRO A 110 11.96 -7.83 -8.02
C PRO A 110 11.07 -7.00 -8.97
N MET A 111 10.20 -6.18 -8.40
CA MET A 111 9.31 -5.26 -9.13
C MET A 111 9.76 -3.81 -8.92
N ILE A 112 9.37 -2.92 -9.84
CA ILE A 112 9.66 -1.49 -9.81
C ILE A 112 8.34 -0.71 -9.79
N PRO A 113 7.59 -0.71 -8.66
CA PRO A 113 6.34 0.03 -8.57
C PRO A 113 6.60 1.55 -8.59
N ARG A 114 5.76 2.29 -9.32
CA ARG A 114 5.85 3.76 -9.48
C ARG A 114 4.52 4.48 -9.22
N THR A 115 3.59 3.79 -8.59
CA THR A 115 2.23 4.27 -8.30
C THR A 115 2.21 5.11 -7.02
N GLU A 116 1.15 5.90 -6.82
CA GLU A 116 1.03 6.76 -5.64
C GLU A 116 0.95 5.97 -4.33
N TYR A 117 0.33 4.78 -4.37
CA TYR A 117 0.37 3.81 -3.29
C TYR A 117 0.96 2.50 -3.79
N TRP A 118 1.94 1.99 -3.04
CA TRP A 118 2.37 0.61 -3.18
C TRP A 118 2.95 0.06 -1.88
N ALA A 119 2.82 -1.25 -1.71
CA ALA A 119 3.47 -2.01 -0.65
C ALA A 119 4.08 -3.28 -1.23
N LEU A 120 5.40 -3.42 -1.16
CA LEU A 120 6.17 -4.54 -1.73
C LEU A 120 6.69 -5.44 -0.61
N SER A 121 6.44 -6.75 -0.73
CA SER A 121 6.93 -7.75 0.22
C SER A 121 7.52 -8.96 -0.49
N ARG A 122 8.59 -9.52 0.08
CA ARG A 122 9.22 -10.76 -0.40
C ARG A 122 8.45 -11.98 0.13
N THR A 123 8.24 -12.96 -0.74
CA THR A 123 7.64 -14.27 -0.43
C THR A 123 8.71 -15.36 -0.52
N GLU A 124 8.35 -16.62 -0.22
CA GLU A 124 9.27 -17.76 -0.39
C GLU A 124 9.69 -17.97 -1.85
N ALA A 125 8.80 -17.67 -2.80
CA ALA A 125 8.98 -17.95 -4.22
C ALA A 125 9.15 -16.68 -5.09
N GLY A 126 9.25 -15.50 -4.48
CA GLY A 126 9.36 -14.24 -5.21
C GLY A 126 8.93 -13.03 -4.41
N TYR A 127 8.03 -12.24 -5.00
CA TYR A 127 7.56 -10.95 -4.51
C TYR A 127 6.06 -10.82 -4.71
N ARG A 128 5.42 -10.08 -3.81
CA ARG A 128 4.04 -9.60 -3.96
C ARG A 128 3.98 -8.10 -3.76
N ALA A 129 3.07 -7.42 -4.43
CA ALA A 129 2.79 -6.02 -4.18
C ALA A 129 1.29 -5.71 -4.20
N GLU A 130 0.88 -4.86 -3.26
CA GLU A 130 -0.39 -4.12 -3.36
C GLU A 130 -0.09 -2.77 -4.02
N LEU A 131 -0.96 -2.32 -4.92
CA LEU A 131 -0.80 -1.11 -5.72
C LEU A 131 -2.12 -0.32 -5.73
N ALA A 132 -2.03 0.99 -5.80
CA ALA A 132 -3.17 1.83 -6.17
C ALA A 132 -2.69 3.14 -6.80
N GLY A 133 -3.47 3.65 -7.75
CA GLY A 133 -3.13 4.88 -8.46
C GLY A 133 -4.30 5.85 -8.62
N LEU A 134 -3.98 7.13 -8.77
CA LEU A 134 -4.98 8.21 -8.91
C LEU A 134 -5.40 8.44 -10.36
N ALA A 135 -4.49 8.18 -11.31
CA ALA A 135 -4.77 8.30 -12.73
C ALA A 135 -5.34 6.99 -13.28
N THR A 136 -6.35 7.09 -14.14
CA THR A 136 -6.89 5.94 -14.88
C THR A 136 -5.78 5.21 -15.62
N LEU A 137 -5.74 3.88 -15.49
CA LEU A 137 -4.75 3.04 -16.16
C LEU A 137 -5.15 2.79 -17.62
N LEU A 138 -4.72 3.68 -18.52
CA LEU A 138 -5.05 3.62 -19.95
C LEU A 138 -4.27 2.54 -20.71
N GLU A 139 -3.03 2.27 -20.30
CA GLU A 139 -2.11 1.33 -20.98
C GLU A 139 -1.65 0.23 -20.01
N PRO A 140 -2.50 -0.77 -19.67
CA PRO A 140 -2.16 -1.81 -18.69
C PRO A 140 -0.94 -2.65 -19.08
N GLU A 141 -0.72 -2.89 -20.38
CA GLU A 141 0.44 -3.67 -20.84
C GLU A 141 1.76 -2.94 -20.59
N ALA A 142 1.84 -1.66 -20.97
CA ALA A 142 3.03 -0.84 -20.73
C ALA A 142 3.34 -0.73 -19.24
N ALA A 143 2.31 -0.43 -18.43
CA ALA A 143 2.45 -0.37 -16.98
C ALA A 143 2.94 -1.68 -16.37
N ALA A 144 2.46 -2.83 -16.85
CA ALA A 144 2.95 -4.13 -16.41
C ALA A 144 4.41 -4.37 -16.81
N ARG A 145 4.81 -4.04 -18.04
CA ARG A 145 6.21 -4.21 -18.48
C ARG A 145 7.18 -3.38 -17.64
N ASP A 146 6.79 -2.16 -17.31
CA ASP A 146 7.55 -1.27 -16.43
C ASP A 146 7.62 -1.81 -15.01
N LEU A 147 6.48 -2.23 -14.44
CA LEU A 147 6.39 -2.79 -13.10
C LEU A 147 7.26 -4.04 -12.94
N PHE A 148 7.24 -4.95 -13.91
CA PHE A 148 7.96 -6.22 -13.83
C PHE A 148 9.37 -6.18 -14.43
N ALA A 149 9.79 -5.08 -15.06
CA ALA A 149 11.05 -4.95 -15.78
C ALA A 149 11.28 -6.09 -16.81
N MET A 150 10.24 -6.42 -17.58
CA MET A 150 10.23 -7.52 -18.54
C MET A 150 9.73 -7.05 -19.93
N PRO A 151 10.53 -6.23 -20.66
CA PRO A 151 10.09 -5.60 -21.91
C PRO A 151 9.73 -6.62 -23.00
N ASP A 152 10.46 -7.73 -23.10
CA ASP A 152 10.30 -8.70 -24.20
C ASP A 152 9.52 -9.97 -23.81
N ALA A 153 9.02 -10.05 -22.57
CA ALA A 153 8.30 -11.25 -22.14
C ALA A 153 6.97 -11.38 -22.88
N LYS A 154 6.63 -12.62 -23.24
CA LYS A 154 5.31 -12.92 -23.81
C LYS A 154 4.25 -12.60 -22.77
N MET A 155 3.21 -11.88 -23.18
CA MET A 155 2.17 -11.40 -22.30
C MET A 155 0.81 -11.98 -22.72
N GLN A 156 -0.03 -12.25 -21.74
CA GLN A 156 -1.45 -12.50 -21.94
C GLN A 156 -2.24 -11.52 -21.09
N LEU A 157 -3.11 -10.74 -21.72
CA LEU A 157 -3.99 -9.77 -21.09
C LEU A 157 -5.45 -10.21 -21.26
N MET A 158 -6.21 -10.08 -20.18
CA MET A 158 -7.65 -10.27 -20.15
C MET A 158 -8.28 -9.03 -19.54
N THR A 159 -9.19 -8.38 -20.26
CA THR A 159 -9.93 -7.22 -19.77
C THR A 159 -11.43 -7.51 -19.73
N ASP A 160 -12.11 -6.98 -18.72
CA ASP A 160 -13.56 -6.90 -18.64
C ASP A 160 -13.93 -5.44 -18.36
N SER A 161 -14.17 -4.69 -19.43
CA SER A 161 -14.47 -3.26 -19.37
C SER A 161 -15.79 -2.97 -18.65
N SER A 162 -16.75 -3.89 -18.67
CA SER A 162 -18.02 -3.74 -17.95
C SER A 162 -17.83 -3.74 -16.42
N LYS A 163 -16.74 -4.37 -15.95
CA LYS A 163 -16.39 -4.48 -14.53
C LYS A 163 -15.16 -3.66 -14.13
N GLY A 164 -14.51 -2.99 -15.08
CA GLY A 164 -13.25 -2.28 -14.85
C GLY A 164 -12.09 -3.19 -14.43
N ILE A 165 -12.07 -4.45 -14.90
CA ILE A 165 -11.06 -5.44 -14.51
C ILE A 165 -10.03 -5.60 -15.63
N ALA A 166 -8.75 -5.66 -15.25
CA ALA A 166 -7.66 -6.11 -16.12
C ALA A 166 -6.84 -7.17 -15.38
N ARG A 167 -6.53 -8.28 -16.05
CA ARG A 167 -5.65 -9.32 -15.52
C ARG A 167 -4.59 -9.64 -16.55
N LEU A 168 -3.36 -9.73 -16.10
CA LEU A 168 -2.22 -9.89 -16.99
C LEU A 168 -1.24 -10.91 -16.42
N ALA A 169 -0.66 -11.72 -17.30
CA ALA A 169 0.41 -12.65 -16.97
C ALA A 169 1.56 -12.53 -17.96
N LEU A 170 2.79 -12.50 -17.47
CA LEU A 170 4.01 -12.56 -18.28
C LEU A 170 4.64 -13.94 -18.20
N PHE A 171 5.10 -14.41 -19.35
CA PHE A 171 5.65 -15.74 -19.54
C PHE A 171 7.09 -15.68 -20.05
N GLN A 172 7.91 -16.60 -19.55
CA GLN A 172 9.25 -16.87 -20.08
C GLN A 172 9.47 -18.38 -20.10
N ASN A 173 9.91 -18.93 -21.23
CA ASN A 173 10.17 -20.37 -21.41
C ASN A 173 8.98 -21.27 -20.99
N GLY A 174 7.75 -20.86 -21.35
CA GLY A 174 6.53 -21.61 -21.04
C GLY A 174 6.07 -21.54 -19.57
N LYS A 175 6.74 -20.76 -18.71
CA LYS A 175 6.38 -20.59 -17.29
C LYS A 175 5.85 -19.18 -17.04
N VAL A 176 4.88 -19.05 -16.12
CA VAL A 176 4.43 -17.75 -15.60
C VAL A 176 5.53 -17.18 -14.72
N MET A 177 5.99 -15.98 -15.05
CA MET A 177 7.03 -15.27 -14.31
C MET A 177 6.46 -14.18 -13.41
N ALA A 178 5.34 -13.57 -13.84
CA ALA A 178 4.68 -12.50 -13.12
C ALA A 178 3.20 -12.42 -13.50
N ALA A 179 2.37 -11.89 -12.60
CA ALA A 179 0.97 -11.60 -12.84
C ALA A 179 0.50 -10.33 -12.12
N LEU A 180 -0.43 -9.61 -12.74
CA LEU A 180 -1.09 -8.41 -12.21
C LEU A 180 -2.60 -8.60 -12.30
N PHE A 181 -3.31 -8.26 -11.22
CA PHE A 181 -4.75 -8.40 -11.05
C PHE A 181 -5.38 -7.08 -10.63
#